data_AF-A0A0H5R1C3-F1
#
_entry.id   AF-A0A0H5R1C3-F1
#
_cell.length_a   1.000
_cell.length_b   1.000
_cell.length_c   1.000
_cell.angle_alpha   90.00
_cell.angle_beta   90.00
_cell.angle_gamma   90.00
#
_symmetry.space_group_name_H-M   'P 1'
#
loop_
_entity.id
_entity.type
_entity.pdbx_description
1 polymer ?
#
loop_
_entity_poly.entity_id
_entity_poly.type
_entity_poly.pdbx_seq_one_letter_code
_entity_poly.pdbx_strand_id
1 'polypeptide(L)'
;RSARQANDSSDDVVPTLASNTDAPNPFRQHPNLLAAIKRNQAIPVNSFCKLPEAVVHLNTNDESPVYRRQYRLAHSLQPIVDAQISQWFADGKVMASVTFLSVEPSSVGRPQEDLGRNQSPRPRLYRPARS
;
A
#
# COMPACT_ATOMS: atom_id res chain seq x y z
N ARG A 1 -3.15 51.20 -0.64
CA ARG A 1 -4.46 50.51 -0.78
C ARG A 1 -4.31 49.11 -0.23
N SER A 2 -5.09 48.79 0.80
CA SER A 2 -5.12 47.51 1.49
C SER A 2 -5.96 46.49 0.69
N ALA A 3 -5.51 45.24 0.59
CA ALA A 3 -6.32 44.01 0.44
C ALA A 3 -5.36 42.80 0.25
N ARG A 4 -5.12 42.01 1.31
CA ARG A 4 -5.72 40.68 1.59
C ARG A 4 -5.08 39.53 0.79
N GLN A 5 -4.14 38.84 1.44
CA GLN A 5 -3.80 37.45 1.18
C GLN A 5 -5.08 36.59 1.11
N ALA A 6 -5.17 35.76 0.07
CA ALA A 6 -6.03 34.58 0.07
C ALA A 6 -5.14 33.38 0.44
N ASN A 7 -5.30 32.89 1.67
CA ASN A 7 -4.81 31.56 2.04
C ASN A 7 -5.88 30.56 1.58
N ASP A 8 -5.62 29.88 0.48
CA ASP A 8 -6.34 28.67 0.07
C ASP A 8 -5.63 27.47 0.70
N SER A 9 -5.97 27.20 1.96
CA SER A 9 -5.59 25.98 2.68
C SER A 9 -6.87 25.15 2.81
N SER A 10 -7.18 24.40 1.76
CA SER A 10 -8.18 23.35 1.81
C SER A 10 -7.57 22.18 2.59
N ASP A 11 -7.46 22.34 3.90
CA ASP A 11 -7.23 21.23 4.81
C ASP A 11 -8.51 20.40 4.83
N ASP A 12 -8.43 19.15 4.37
CA ASP A 12 -9.44 18.12 4.61
C ASP A 12 -9.58 17.92 6.13
N VAL A 13 -10.37 18.79 6.76
CA VAL A 13 -10.85 18.59 8.13
C VAL A 13 -11.76 17.37 8.06
N VAL A 14 -11.17 16.20 8.31
CA VAL A 14 -11.92 15.04 8.77
C VAL A 14 -12.81 15.56 9.89
N PRO A 15 -14.15 15.46 9.79
CA PRO A 15 -15.01 15.90 10.86
C PRO A 15 -14.64 15.04 12.06
N THR A 16 -13.85 15.61 12.96
CA THR A 16 -13.71 15.07 14.30
C THR A 16 -15.10 15.22 14.85
N LEU A 17 -15.88 14.14 14.85
CA LEU A 17 -17.15 14.03 15.53
C LEU A 17 -16.86 14.21 17.02
N ALA A 18 -16.64 15.47 17.42
CA ALA A 18 -16.78 15.92 18.78
C ALA A 18 -18.28 15.90 19.08
N SER A 19 -18.82 14.68 19.24
CA SER A 19 -20.04 14.50 20.01
C SER A 19 -19.67 14.81 21.46
N ASN A 20 -19.71 16.11 21.77
CA ASN A 20 -19.80 16.66 23.11
C ASN A 20 -21.12 16.19 23.74
N THR A 21 -21.16 14.92 24.09
CA THR A 21 -22.08 14.34 25.07
C THR A 21 -21.20 13.53 25.99
N ASP A 22 -20.69 14.20 27.02
CA ASP A 22 -19.92 13.63 28.14
C ASP A 22 -20.80 12.76 29.06
N ALA A 23 -21.92 12.25 28.53
CA ALA A 23 -22.67 11.19 29.16
C ALA A 23 -21.82 9.93 29.05
N PRO A 24 -21.42 9.30 30.18
CA PRO A 24 -20.73 8.03 30.14
C PRO A 24 -21.58 7.08 29.30
N ASN A 25 -21.03 6.55 28.20
CA ASN A 25 -21.74 5.55 27.40
C ASN A 25 -22.21 4.47 28.39
N PRO A 26 -23.54 4.26 28.54
CA PRO A 26 -24.09 3.42 29.59
C PRO A 26 -23.61 1.97 29.47
N PHE A 27 -23.10 1.59 28.29
CA PHE A 27 -22.58 0.27 28.03
C PHE A 27 -21.10 0.07 28.41
N ARG A 28 -20.35 1.12 28.78
CA ARG A 28 -18.92 1.04 29.14
C ARG A 28 -18.60 0.01 30.22
N GLN A 29 -19.52 -0.17 31.19
CA GLN A 29 -19.32 -1.05 32.33
C GLN A 29 -20.12 -2.36 32.23
N HIS A 30 -20.84 -2.62 31.13
CA HIS A 30 -21.59 -3.86 31.05
C HIS A 30 -20.66 -5.07 31.00
N PRO A 31 -20.91 -6.09 31.83
CA PRO A 31 -20.01 -7.23 31.98
C PRO A 31 -19.85 -8.02 30.68
N ASN A 32 -20.94 -8.17 29.91
CA ASN A 32 -20.92 -8.87 28.63
C ASN A 32 -20.09 -8.13 27.57
N LEU A 33 -20.18 -6.80 27.52
CA LEU A 33 -19.40 -5.99 26.59
C LEU A 33 -17.91 -6.07 26.95
N LEU A 34 -17.58 -5.92 28.23
CA LEU A 34 -16.19 -6.02 28.70
C LEU A 34 -15.60 -7.41 28.42
N ALA A 35 -16.37 -8.47 28.61
CA ALA A 35 -15.95 -9.83 28.28
C ALA A 35 -15.75 -10.02 26.77
N ALA A 36 -16.63 -9.46 25.93
CA ALA A 36 -16.49 -9.51 24.48
C ALA A 36 -15.26 -8.73 24.00
N ILE A 37 -15.03 -7.52 24.52
CA ILE A 37 -13.83 -6.71 24.22
C ILE A 37 -12.56 -7.47 24.59
N LYS A 38 -12.51 -8.06 25.79
CA LYS A 38 -11.36 -8.86 26.23
C LYS A 38 -11.10 -10.06 25.31
N ARG A 39 -12.14 -10.77 24.87
CA ARG A 39 -12.00 -11.86 23.89
C ARG A 39 -11.46 -11.36 22.55
N ASN A 40 -11.95 -10.23 22.05
CA ASN A 40 -11.50 -9.65 20.79
C ASN A 40 -10.04 -9.19 20.86
N GLN A 41 -9.62 -8.60 21.99
CA GLN A 41 -8.22 -8.21 22.22
C GLN A 41 -7.27 -9.40 22.35
N ALA A 42 -7.77 -10.57 22.77
CA ALA A 42 -7.00 -11.80 22.87
C ALA A 42 -6.82 -12.52 21.52
N ILE A 43 -7.46 -12.03 20.44
CA ILE A 43 -7.27 -12.60 19.10
C ILE A 43 -5.82 -12.32 18.66
N PRO A 44 -5.04 -13.36 18.30
CA PRO A 44 -3.67 -13.16 17.83
C PRO A 44 -3.62 -12.29 16.59
N VAL A 45 -2.68 -11.34 16.53
CA VAL A 45 -2.51 -10.41 15.40
C VAL A 45 -2.18 -11.13 14.08
N ASN A 46 -1.53 -12.29 14.19
CA ASN A 46 -1.16 -13.15 13.07
C ASN A 46 -2.28 -14.13 12.63
N SER A 47 -3.46 -14.09 13.28
CA SER A 47 -4.56 -15.00 12.94
C SER A 47 -5.44 -14.42 11.84
N PHE A 48 -5.68 -15.22 10.78
CA PHE A 48 -6.60 -14.85 9.71
C PHE A 48 -8.06 -14.99 10.15
N CYS A 49 -8.94 -14.25 9.49
CA CYS A 49 -10.38 -14.40 9.66
C CYS A 49 -10.80 -15.82 9.24
N LYS A 50 -11.55 -16.51 10.10
CA LYS A 50 -12.01 -17.88 9.85
C LYS A 50 -13.21 -17.96 8.90
N LEU A 51 -13.79 -16.82 8.54
CA LEU A 51 -14.94 -16.77 7.64
C LEU A 51 -14.48 -17.02 6.21
N PRO A 52 -15.09 -17.98 5.48
CA PRO A 52 -14.71 -18.28 4.11
C PRO A 52 -14.99 -17.09 3.16
N GLU A 53 -15.98 -16.26 3.50
CA GLU A 53 -16.34 -15.05 2.75
C GLU A 53 -15.26 -13.97 2.80
N ALA A 54 -14.32 -14.05 3.76
CA ALA A 54 -13.21 -13.12 3.86
C ALA A 54 -12.12 -13.40 2.81
N VAL A 55 -12.17 -14.54 2.11
CA VAL A 55 -11.24 -14.90 1.03
C VAL A 55 -11.76 -14.35 -0.29
N VAL A 56 -11.00 -13.43 -0.88
CA VAL A 56 -11.34 -12.85 -2.19
C VAL A 56 -10.54 -13.55 -3.28
N HIS A 57 -11.25 -14.10 -4.26
CA HIS A 57 -10.65 -14.70 -5.45
C HIS A 57 -10.59 -13.68 -6.58
N LEU A 58 -9.37 -13.36 -7.03
CA LEU A 58 -9.15 -12.48 -8.17
C LEU A 58 -8.98 -13.34 -9.43
N ASN A 59 -9.98 -13.30 -10.30
CA ASN A 59 -9.92 -13.96 -11.61
C ASN A 59 -9.02 -13.13 -12.54
N THR A 60 -7.71 -13.38 -12.45
CA THR A 60 -6.80 -13.08 -13.56
C THR A 60 -7.12 -14.16 -14.58
N ASN A 61 -7.56 -13.80 -15.79
CA ASN A 61 -7.95 -14.77 -16.85
C ASN A 61 -6.82 -15.79 -17.13
N ASP A 62 -6.92 -16.61 -18.18
CA ASP A 62 -5.85 -17.56 -18.58
C ASP A 62 -4.51 -16.88 -19.00
N GLU A 63 -4.33 -15.60 -18.70
CA GLU A 63 -3.09 -14.87 -18.83
C GLU A 63 -2.04 -15.42 -17.86
N SER A 64 -0.86 -15.72 -18.40
CA SER A 64 0.28 -16.15 -17.61
C SER A 64 0.77 -15.03 -16.67
N PRO A 65 1.29 -15.36 -15.48
CA PRO A 65 1.84 -14.37 -14.56
C PRO A 65 2.97 -13.58 -15.22
N VAL A 66 2.93 -12.26 -15.08
CA VAL A 66 3.94 -11.36 -15.66
C VAL A 66 5.02 -11.07 -14.63
N TYR A 67 6.26 -11.39 -14.97
CA TYR A 67 7.43 -11.07 -14.15
C TYR A 67 8.06 -9.76 -14.60
N ARG A 68 8.26 -8.83 -13.67
CA ARG A 68 8.96 -7.57 -13.88
C ARG A 68 10.09 -7.43 -12.88
N ARG A 69 11.17 -6.77 -13.31
CA ARG A 69 12.26 -6.41 -12.42
C ARG A 69 11.81 -5.32 -11.45
N GLN A 70 12.23 -5.44 -10.20
CA GLN A 70 12.07 -4.37 -9.23
C GLN A 70 12.90 -3.15 -9.67
N TYR A 71 12.29 -1.96 -9.61
CA TYR A 71 13.02 -0.72 -9.85
C TYR A 71 14.04 -0.46 -8.74
N ARG A 72 15.13 0.23 -9.09
CA ARG A 72 16.14 0.61 -8.10
C ARG A 72 15.53 1.56 -7.08
N LEU A 73 15.55 1.15 -5.81
CA LEU A 73 15.20 2.01 -4.68
C LEU A 73 16.39 2.88 -4.31
N ALA A 74 16.13 4.14 -3.95
CA ALA A 74 17.15 5.05 -3.43
C ALA A 74 17.76 4.49 -2.14
N HIS A 75 19.08 4.63 -1.95
CA HIS A 75 19.80 4.08 -0.80
C HIS A 75 19.26 4.57 0.55
N SER A 76 18.75 5.80 0.61
CA SER A 76 18.13 6.37 1.82
C SER A 76 16.82 5.68 2.22
N LEU A 77 16.09 5.09 1.26
CA LEU A 77 14.79 4.46 1.51
C LEU A 77 14.89 2.97 1.83
N GLN A 78 15.97 2.32 1.40
CA GLN A 78 16.23 0.90 1.69
C GLN A 78 16.05 0.55 3.17
N PRO A 79 16.70 1.23 4.15
CA PRO A 79 16.58 0.86 5.56
C PRO A 79 15.15 1.00 6.11
N ILE A 80 14.38 1.96 5.58
CA ILE A 80 12.98 2.18 6.00
C ILE A 80 12.11 1.02 5.51
N VAL A 81 12.28 0.63 4.25
CA VAL A 81 11.56 -0.50 3.65
C VAL A 81 11.95 -1.81 4.34
N ASP A 82 13.23 -2.02 4.59
CA ASP A 82 13.73 -3.23 5.25
C ASP A 82 13.19 -3.39 6.68
N ALA A 83 13.11 -2.29 7.43
CA ALA A 83 12.50 -2.29 8.76
C ALA A 83 11.01 -2.67 8.70
N GLN A 84 10.27 -2.13 7.73
CA GLN A 84 8.85 -2.42 7.55
C GLN A 84 8.60 -3.87 7.13
N ILE A 85 9.42 -4.40 6.21
CA ILE A 85 9.37 -5.79 5.77
C ILE A 85 9.65 -6.72 6.96
N SER A 86 10.67 -6.41 7.76
CA SER A 86 11.02 -7.18 8.95
C SER A 86 9.86 -7.23 9.96
N GLN A 87 9.17 -6.11 10.15
CA GLN A 87 7.96 -6.06 10.98
C GLN A 87 6.85 -6.95 10.41
N TRP A 88 6.61 -6.92 9.10
CA TRP A 88 5.60 -7.77 8.48
C TRP A 88 5.92 -9.26 8.56
N PHE A 89 7.21 -9.62 8.51
CA PHE A 89 7.66 -10.99 8.78
C PHE A 89 7.37 -11.41 10.21
N ALA A 90 7.69 -10.54 11.20
CA ALA A 90 7.40 -10.81 12.60
C ALA A 90 5.90 -10.93 12.88
N ASP A 91 5.08 -10.08 12.24
CA ASP A 91 3.62 -10.11 12.33
C ASP A 91 2.99 -11.32 11.62
N GLY A 92 3.74 -12.06 10.79
CA GLY A 92 3.22 -13.16 9.97
C GLY A 92 2.38 -12.72 8.77
N LYS A 93 2.48 -11.44 8.37
CA LYS A 93 1.76 -10.88 7.20
C LYS A 93 2.38 -11.31 5.87
N VAL A 94 3.70 -11.48 5.84
CA VAL A 94 4.45 -11.94 4.67
C VAL A 94 5.24 -13.19 5.02
N MET A 95 5.42 -14.07 4.04
CA MET A 95 6.20 -15.30 4.17
C MET A 95 7.22 -15.38 3.04
N ALA A 96 8.36 -16.03 3.30
CA ALA A 96 9.37 -16.24 2.29
C ALA A 96 8.84 -17.21 1.22
N SER A 97 8.95 -16.82 -0.05
CA SER A 97 8.61 -17.69 -1.18
C SER A 97 9.89 -18.33 -1.73
N VAL A 98 9.84 -19.64 -1.97
CA VAL A 98 10.95 -20.44 -2.53
C VAL A 98 10.99 -20.39 -4.06
N THR A 99 10.08 -19.66 -4.72
CA THR A 99 10.01 -19.66 -6.19
C THR A 99 11.18 -18.90 -6.83
N PHE A 100 12.25 -19.64 -7.06
CA PHE A 100 13.38 -19.35 -7.93
C PHE A 100 12.90 -19.35 -9.39
N LEU A 101 12.21 -18.30 -9.83
CA LEU A 101 12.27 -17.93 -11.23
C LEU A 101 13.33 -16.86 -11.34
N SER A 102 14.56 -17.35 -11.48
CA SER A 102 15.75 -16.56 -11.79
C SER A 102 15.39 -15.58 -12.90
N VAL A 103 15.47 -14.28 -12.60
CA VAL A 103 15.34 -13.24 -13.61
C VAL A 103 16.62 -13.27 -14.43
N GLU A 104 16.71 -14.23 -15.35
CA GLU A 104 17.73 -14.27 -16.41
C GLU A 104 17.82 -12.85 -17.01
N PRO A 105 19.01 -12.23 -17.05
CA PRO A 105 19.18 -10.96 -17.70
C PRO A 105 19.19 -11.13 -19.20
N SER A 106 18.04 -11.47 -19.78
CA SER A 106 17.84 -11.33 -21.21
C SER A 106 17.82 -9.82 -21.53
N SER A 107 18.79 -9.44 -22.37
CA SER A 107 19.20 -8.07 -22.71
C SER A 107 19.91 -7.31 -21.58
N VAL A 108 21.21 -7.57 -21.46
CA VAL A 108 22.15 -6.45 -21.59
C VAL A 108 21.74 -5.68 -22.84
N GLY A 109 20.94 -4.63 -22.68
CA GLY A 109 20.75 -3.65 -23.72
C GLY A 109 22.14 -3.17 -24.09
N ARG A 110 22.55 -3.40 -25.34
CA ARG A 110 23.77 -2.82 -25.90
C ARG A 110 23.80 -1.34 -25.51
N PRO A 111 24.96 -0.74 -25.17
CA PRO A 111 25.06 0.70 -25.06
C PRO A 111 24.49 1.28 -26.36
N GLN A 112 23.39 2.04 -26.28
CA GLN A 112 22.88 2.77 -27.43
C GLN A 112 23.99 3.73 -27.83
N GLU A 113 24.53 3.46 -29.02
CA GLU A 113 25.69 4.13 -29.58
C GLU A 113 25.44 5.64 -29.60
N ASP A 114 26.46 6.36 -29.15
CA ASP A 114 26.47 7.79 -28.89
C ASP A 114 26.22 8.58 -30.18
N LEU A 115 24.95 8.82 -30.50
CA LEU A 115 24.54 9.77 -31.53
C LEU A 115 23.61 10.81 -30.90
N GLY A 116 24.23 11.77 -30.22
CA GLY A 116 23.85 13.17 -30.28
C GLY A 116 22.53 13.59 -29.63
N ARG A 117 22.66 14.28 -28.49
CA ARG A 117 21.84 15.41 -28.01
C ARG A 117 20.33 15.20 -27.87
N ASN A 118 19.91 15.29 -26.60
CA ASN A 118 18.66 15.85 -26.12
C ASN A 118 17.39 15.06 -26.46
N GLN A 119 16.91 14.26 -25.51
CA GLN A 119 15.46 14.09 -25.24
C GLN A 119 15.23 13.33 -23.94
N SER A 120 14.86 14.05 -22.88
CA SER A 120 14.20 13.45 -21.71
C SER A 120 12.94 12.71 -22.14
N PRO A 121 12.72 11.44 -21.77
CA PRO A 121 11.43 10.80 -22.01
C PRO A 121 10.45 11.27 -20.92
N ARG A 122 9.69 12.33 -21.20
CA ARG A 122 8.36 12.49 -20.59
C ARG A 122 7.35 11.60 -21.35
N PRO A 123 6.35 11.03 -20.66
CA PRO A 123 5.55 9.90 -21.14
C PRO A 123 4.66 10.30 -22.33
N ARG A 124 4.61 9.45 -23.36
CA ARG A 124 3.68 9.63 -24.50
C ARG A 124 2.24 9.53 -24.00
N LEU A 125 1.50 10.62 -24.17
CA LEU A 125 0.05 10.64 -24.07
C LEU A 125 -0.59 9.73 -25.13
N TYR A 126 -1.71 9.12 -24.72
CA TYR A 126 -2.58 8.21 -25.46
C TYR A 126 -2.85 8.64 -26.91
N ARG A 127 -2.72 7.71 -27.86
CA ARG A 127 -3.05 7.93 -29.28
C ARG A 127 -4.28 7.08 -29.63
N PRO A 128 -5.44 7.67 -29.97
CA PRO A 128 -6.60 6.88 -30.38
C PRO A 128 -6.35 6.29 -31.78
N ALA A 129 -6.91 5.11 -32.03
CA ALA A 129 -6.94 4.48 -33.34
C ALA A 129 -7.68 5.39 -34.33
N ARG A 130 -7.12 5.57 -35.54
CA ARG A 130 -7.79 6.26 -36.64
C ARG A 130 -8.36 5.21 -37.60
N SER A 131 -9.65 5.43 -37.91
CA SER A 131 -10.61 4.74 -38.80
C SER A 131 -10.10 3.57 -39.64
#